data_AF-A0A3N5XUZ4-F1
#
_entry.id   AF-A0A3N5XUZ4-F1
#
_cell.length_a   1.000
_cell.length_b   1.000
_cell.length_c   1.000
_cell.angle_alpha   90.00
_cell.angle_beta   90.00
_cell.angle_gamma   90.00
#
_symmetry.space_group_name_H-M   'P 1'
#
loop_
_entity.id
_entity.type
_entity.pdbx_description
1 polymer ?
#
loop_
_entity_poly.entity_id
_entity_poly.type
_entity_poly.pdbx_seq_one_letter_code
_entity_poly.pdbx_strand_id
1 'polypeptide(L)'
;MLQRLPDSRWQLQNCATGEWSALAEDDLLDRFAQGEASFVVDCHASGGARDSKAVHHLVACSPELAMLAGTREQYLKEIDRRQPIAITKASMGPLIRSVSERIHDDNPPGWLTLWRDYRKWLAAGRDVRAII
;
A
#
# COMPACT_ATOMS: atom_id res chain seq x y z
N MET A 1 13.43 3.81 -17.69
CA MET A 1 13.48 2.33 -17.71
C MET A 1 14.57 1.86 -16.77
N LEU A 2 14.31 0.80 -15.98
CA LEU A 2 15.24 0.24 -14.99
C LEU A 2 15.67 -1.15 -15.47
N GLN A 3 16.98 -1.39 -15.60
CA GLN A 3 17.51 -2.71 -15.97
C GLN A 3 18.60 -3.12 -14.98
N ARG A 4 18.47 -4.33 -14.43
CA ARG A 4 19.52 -4.92 -13.60
C ARG A 4 20.60 -5.50 -14.51
N LEU A 5 21.83 -5.04 -14.34
CA LEU A 5 23.00 -5.52 -15.07
C LEU A 5 23.53 -6.83 -14.44
N PRO A 6 24.33 -7.62 -15.19
CA PRO A 6 24.87 -8.89 -14.70
C PRO A 6 25.82 -8.76 -13.49
N ASP A 7 26.32 -7.56 -13.22
CA ASP A 7 27.26 -7.21 -12.15
C ASP A 7 26.57 -6.72 -10.87
N SER A 8 25.27 -6.99 -10.72
CA SER A 8 24.42 -6.52 -9.61
C SER A 8 24.28 -5.00 -9.53
N ARG A 9 24.62 -4.27 -10.59
CA ARG A 9 24.37 -2.83 -10.68
C ARG A 9 23.05 -2.56 -11.37
N TRP A 10 22.46 -1.42 -11.02
CA TRP A 10 21.21 -0.95 -11.59
C TRP A 10 21.49 0.13 -12.61
N GLN A 11 21.04 -0.09 -13.84
CA GLN A 11 21.11 0.89 -14.90
C GLN A 11 19.84 1.76 -14.87
N LEU A 12 20.04 3.06 -14.71
CA LEU A 12 18.98 4.06 -14.66
C LEU A 12 19.18 5.09 -15.75
N GLN A 13 18.08 5.51 -16.34
CA GLN A 13 18.04 6.67 -17.22
C GLN A 13 17.59 7.89 -16.43
N ASN A 14 18.38 8.95 -16.45
CA ASN A 14 17.96 10.24 -15.94
C ASN A 14 16.94 10.84 -16.93
N CYS A 15 15.69 11.02 -16.49
CA CYS A 15 14.63 11.55 -17.35
C CYS A 15 14.82 13.03 -17.72
N ALA A 16 15.60 13.78 -16.95
CA ALA A 16 15.87 15.20 -17.21
C ALA A 16 17.04 15.41 -18.20
N THR A 17 18.07 14.57 -18.14
CA THR A 17 19.27 14.71 -19.00
C THR A 17 19.35 13.66 -20.11
N GLY A 18 18.54 12.60 -20.04
CA GLY A 18 18.58 11.46 -20.98
C GLY A 18 19.77 10.53 -20.75
N GLU A 19 20.64 10.83 -19.79
CA GLU A 19 21.86 10.07 -19.55
C GLU A 19 21.60 8.76 -18.81
N TRP A 20 22.39 7.74 -19.16
CA TRP A 20 22.34 6.44 -18.52
C TRP A 20 23.45 6.31 -17.47
N SER A 21 23.08 5.96 -16.26
CA SER A 21 24.01 5.76 -15.13
C SER A 21 23.84 4.36 -14.56
N ALA A 22 24.95 3.71 -14.20
CA ALA A 22 24.95 2.44 -13.49
C ALA A 22 25.33 2.68 -12.01
N LEU A 23 24.39 2.47 -11.11
CA LEU A 23 24.56 2.66 -9.67
C LEU A 23 24.47 1.33 -8.93
N ALA A 24 25.15 1.22 -7.79
CA ALA A 24 24.88 0.11 -6.88
C ALA A 24 23.50 0.29 -6.22
N GLU A 25 22.95 -0.80 -5.69
CA GLU A 25 21.65 -0.76 -5.01
C GLU A 25 21.68 0.15 -3.77
N ASP A 26 22.75 0.10 -2.98
CA ASP A 26 22.91 0.92 -1.78
C ASP A 26 22.94 2.42 -2.12
N ASP A 27 23.69 2.81 -3.16
CA ASP A 27 23.74 4.20 -3.64
C ASP A 27 22.37 4.71 -4.11
N LEU A 28 21.53 3.82 -4.66
CA LEU A 28 20.18 4.16 -5.08
C LEU A 28 19.25 4.40 -3.91
N LEU A 29 19.34 3.55 -2.89
CA LEU A 29 18.55 3.68 -1.68
C LEU A 29 18.93 4.96 -0.93
N ASP A 30 20.22 5.28 -0.86
CA ASP A 30 20.71 6.52 -0.24
C ASP A 30 20.21 7.76 -0.98
N ARG A 31 20.30 7.80 -2.31
CA ARG A 31 19.78 8.91 -3.12
C ARG A 31 18.27 9.06 -3.03
N PHE A 32 17.54 7.95 -2.93
CA PHE A 32 16.10 7.96 -2.72
C PHE A 32 15.75 8.51 -1.32
N ALA A 33 16.48 8.08 -0.29
CA ALA A 33 16.31 8.57 1.08
C ALA A 33 16.63 10.07 1.22
N GLN A 34 17.61 10.57 0.44
CA GLN A 34 18.00 11.98 0.38
C GLN A 34 17.09 12.83 -0.53
N GLY A 35 16.13 12.22 -1.23
CA GLY A 35 15.21 12.92 -2.14
C GLY A 35 15.83 13.34 -3.47
N GLU A 36 17.05 12.88 -3.77
CA GLU A 36 17.76 13.15 -5.02
C GLU A 36 17.30 12.25 -6.18
N ALA A 37 16.61 11.16 -5.87
CA ALA A 37 16.01 10.24 -6.82
C ALA A 37 14.52 10.03 -6.55
N SER A 38 13.71 9.98 -7.61
CA SER A 38 12.29 9.61 -7.53
C SER A 38 11.93 8.65 -8.66
N PHE A 39 10.99 7.75 -8.38
CA PHE A 39 10.51 6.79 -9.38
C PHE A 39 9.41 7.42 -10.22
N VAL A 40 9.58 7.42 -11.53
CA VAL A 40 8.53 7.75 -12.50
C VAL A 40 7.91 6.44 -12.97
N VAL A 41 6.63 6.24 -12.66
CA VAL A 41 5.87 5.09 -13.17
C VAL A 41 5.48 5.38 -14.61
N ASP A 42 6.02 4.60 -15.54
CA ASP A 42 5.67 4.72 -16.95
C ASP A 42 4.31 4.06 -17.18
N CYS A 43 3.28 4.88 -17.43
CA CYS A 43 1.89 4.44 -17.58
C CYS A 43 1.60 3.75 -18.94
N HIS A 44 2.60 3.57 -19.80
CA HIS A 44 2.43 3.11 -21.18
C HIS A 44 2.87 1.66 -21.49
N ALA A 45 3.39 0.89 -20.52
CA ALA A 45 3.66 -0.54 -20.74
C ALA A 45 2.40 -1.40 -20.56
N SER A 46 1.51 -1.33 -21.56
CA SER A 46 0.28 -2.12 -21.64
C SER A 46 0.63 -3.55 -22.05
N GLY A 47 0.59 -4.48 -21.09
CA GLY A 47 0.91 -5.89 -21.35
C GLY A 47 0.41 -6.83 -20.26
N GLY A 48 -0.89 -6.81 -19.97
CA GLY A 48 -1.60 -7.94 -19.38
C GLY A 48 -1.52 -8.13 -17.86
N ALA A 49 -2.36 -7.43 -17.11
CA ALA A 49 -3.16 -7.98 -16.00
C ALA A 49 -4.10 -6.88 -15.48
N ARG A 50 -5.31 -7.27 -15.09
CA ARG A 50 -6.41 -6.38 -14.67
C ARG A 50 -6.21 -5.67 -13.31
N ASP A 51 -5.01 -5.63 -12.75
CA ASP A 51 -4.76 -5.17 -11.38
C ASP A 51 -3.70 -4.07 -11.34
N SER A 52 -4.12 -2.81 -11.47
CA SER A 52 -3.36 -1.63 -11.02
C SER A 52 -4.25 -0.38 -11.07
N LYS A 53 -5.45 -0.44 -10.49
CA LYS A 53 -6.10 0.78 -10.02
C LYS A 53 -5.70 0.97 -8.55
N ALA A 54 -4.99 2.07 -8.33
CA ALA A 54 -4.82 2.76 -7.06
C ALA A 54 -3.91 2.09 -6.03
N VAL A 55 -2.60 2.31 -6.16
CA VAL A 55 -1.85 2.78 -4.98
C VAL A 55 -1.85 4.30 -5.11
N HIS A 56 -2.89 4.96 -4.57
CA HIS A 56 -2.88 6.41 -4.47
C HIS A 56 -1.68 6.81 -3.61
N HIS A 57 -0.86 7.77 -4.08
CA HIS A 57 0.14 8.40 -3.23
C HIS A 57 -0.59 9.04 -2.04
N LEU A 58 -0.24 8.65 -0.80
CA LEU A 58 -0.78 9.28 0.42
C LEU A 58 -0.58 10.80 0.43
N VAL A 59 0.46 11.28 -0.25
CA VAL A 59 0.78 12.71 -0.40
C VAL A 59 -0.31 13.47 -1.19
N ALA A 60 -1.15 12.77 -1.96
CA ALA A 60 -2.30 13.34 -2.66
C ALA A 60 -3.66 13.01 -1.98
N CYS A 61 -3.67 12.30 -0.86
CA CYS A 61 -4.90 11.96 -0.15
C CYS A 61 -5.38 13.14 0.69
N SER A 62 -6.64 13.52 0.55
CA SER A 62 -7.32 14.46 1.45
C SER A 62 -7.13 14.04 2.91
N PRO A 63 -7.02 14.97 3.88
CA PRO A 63 -6.98 14.66 5.31
C PRO A 63 -8.09 13.71 5.76
N GLU A 64 -9.27 13.80 5.16
CA GLU A 64 -10.41 12.92 5.44
C GLU A 64 -10.13 11.46 5.05
N LEU A 65 -9.48 11.23 3.90
CA LEU A 65 -9.11 9.90 3.45
C LEU A 65 -7.99 9.32 4.31
N ALA A 66 -7.05 10.15 4.77
CA ALA A 66 -5.99 9.72 5.69
C ALA A 66 -6.57 9.29 7.04
N MET A 67 -7.53 10.04 7.58
CA MET A 67 -8.25 9.64 8.80
C MET A 67 -9.05 8.35 8.59
N LEU A 68 -9.80 8.24 7.49
CA LEU A 68 -10.57 7.04 7.16
C LEU A 68 -9.65 5.80 7.05
N ALA A 69 -8.51 5.95 6.39
CA ALA A 69 -7.50 4.91 6.27
C ALA A 69 -6.96 4.49 7.64
N GLY A 70 -6.57 5.45 8.47
CA GLY A 70 -6.10 5.19 9.83
C GLY A 70 -7.12 4.44 10.66
N THR A 71 -8.39 4.87 10.64
CA THR A 71 -9.50 4.18 11.31
C THR A 71 -9.67 2.77 10.76
N ARG A 72 -9.70 2.58 9.44
CA ARG A 72 -9.88 1.27 8.82
C ARG A 72 -8.72 0.32 9.13
N GLU A 73 -7.49 0.82 9.17
CA GLU A 73 -6.29 0.06 9.51
C GLU A 73 -6.38 -0.59 10.90
N GLN A 74 -6.98 0.10 11.89
CA GLN A 74 -7.16 -0.44 13.25
C GLN A 74 -7.95 -1.75 13.26
N TYR A 75 -9.00 -1.84 12.43
CA TYR A 75 -9.77 -3.08 12.29
C TYR A 75 -8.96 -4.19 11.64
N LEU A 76 -8.19 -3.87 10.59
CA LEU A 76 -7.39 -4.87 9.88
C LEU A 76 -6.25 -5.41 10.75
N LYS A 77 -5.58 -4.54 11.50
CA LYS A 77 -4.58 -4.93 12.51
C LYS A 77 -5.17 -5.84 13.57
N GLU A 78 -6.40 -5.58 14.01
CA GLU A 78 -7.07 -6.44 14.97
C GLU A 78 -7.42 -7.82 14.39
N ILE A 79 -7.80 -7.90 13.11
CA ILE A 79 -8.00 -9.18 12.40
C ILE A 79 -6.67 -9.96 12.36
N ASP A 80 -5.57 -9.31 11.98
CA ASP A 80 -4.24 -9.91 11.87
C ASP A 80 -3.72 -10.37 13.25
N ARG A 81 -4.03 -9.62 14.32
CA ARG A 81 -3.71 -9.98 15.70
C ARG A 81 -4.48 -11.20 16.19
N ARG A 82 -5.78 -11.30 15.86
CA ARG A 82 -6.65 -12.40 16.33
C ARG A 82 -6.54 -13.65 15.48
N GLN A 83 -6.07 -13.53 14.24
CA GLN A 83 -5.98 -14.62 13.25
C GLN A 83 -7.20 -15.54 13.28
N PRO A 84 -8.41 -15.01 13.05
CA PRO A 84 -9.62 -15.82 13.09
C PRO A 84 -9.56 -16.90 12.01
N ILE A 85 -10.05 -18.10 12.35
CA ILE A 85 -10.10 -19.24 11.43
C ILE A 85 -10.85 -18.88 10.13
N ALA A 86 -11.88 -18.04 10.22
CA ALA A 86 -12.60 -17.51 9.08
C ALA A 86 -13.12 -16.09 9.34
N ILE A 87 -13.21 -15.28 8.27
CA ILE A 87 -13.82 -13.96 8.29
C ILE A 87 -15.29 -14.09 7.89
N THR A 88 -16.17 -14.08 8.89
CA THR A 88 -17.62 -14.25 8.74
C THR A 88 -18.33 -13.19 9.56
N LYS A 89 -19.65 -13.02 9.35
CA LYS A 89 -20.47 -12.13 10.20
C LYS A 89 -20.32 -12.46 11.70
N ALA A 90 -20.30 -13.74 12.05
CA ALA A 90 -20.22 -14.20 13.44
C ALA A 90 -18.84 -13.91 14.06
N SER A 91 -17.75 -14.16 13.34
CA SER A 91 -16.40 -13.90 13.86
C SER A 91 -16.05 -12.41 13.88
N MET A 92 -16.56 -11.63 12.93
CA MET A 92 -16.27 -10.20 12.82
C MET A 92 -17.15 -9.32 13.70
N GLY A 93 -18.39 -9.72 14.01
CA GLY A 93 -19.30 -8.90 14.84
C GLY A 93 -18.69 -8.47 16.18
N PRO A 94 -18.15 -9.39 17.00
CA PRO A 94 -17.48 -9.05 18.26
C PRO A 94 -16.20 -8.22 18.07
N LEU A 95 -15.46 -8.45 16.99
CA LEU A 95 -14.25 -7.68 16.66
C LEU A 95 -14.62 -6.24 16.32
N ILE A 96 -15.58 -6.06 15.40
CA ILE A 96 -16.05 -4.74 14.96
C ILE A 96 -16.50 -3.92 16.17
N ARG A 97 -17.37 -4.49 17.01
CA ARG A 97 -17.85 -3.83 18.24
C ARG A 97 -16.70 -3.42 19.16
N SER A 98 -15.81 -4.37 19.45
CA SER A 98 -14.67 -4.14 20.35
C SER A 98 -13.72 -3.05 19.83
N VAL A 99 -13.49 -2.99 18.52
CA VAL A 99 -12.62 -1.98 17.92
C VAL A 99 -13.32 -0.63 17.84
N SER A 100 -14.59 -0.59 17.43
CA SER A 100 -15.35 0.66 17.30
C SER A 100 -15.50 1.38 18.63
N GLU A 101 -15.77 0.63 19.71
CA GLU A 101 -15.82 1.17 21.08
C GLU A 101 -14.46 1.73 21.52
N ARG A 102 -13.36 1.05 21.17
CA ARG A 102 -11.98 1.46 21.54
C ARG A 102 -11.53 2.73 20.83
N ILE A 103 -11.93 2.91 19.57
CA ILE A 103 -11.49 4.05 18.75
C ILE A 103 -12.55 5.13 18.60
N HIS A 104 -13.69 4.99 19.29
CA HIS A 104 -14.85 5.88 19.20
C HIS A 104 -15.33 6.10 17.74
N ASP A 105 -15.42 5.02 16.97
CA ASP A 105 -15.92 5.05 15.60
C ASP A 105 -17.45 4.84 15.59
N ASP A 106 -18.18 5.93 15.33
CA ASP A 106 -19.64 5.95 15.28
C ASP A 106 -20.20 5.22 14.05
N ASN A 107 -19.40 5.00 13.01
CA ASN A 107 -19.84 4.38 11.76
C ASN A 107 -18.91 3.23 11.32
N PRO A 108 -18.87 2.14 12.11
CA PRO A 108 -17.95 1.05 11.86
C PRO A 108 -18.27 0.31 10.55
N PRO A 109 -17.25 -0.27 9.88
CA PRO A 109 -17.48 -1.10 8.71
C PRO A 109 -18.30 -2.34 9.00
N GLY A 110 -19.12 -2.73 8.02
CA GLY A 110 -19.70 -4.06 7.97
C GLY A 110 -18.65 -5.15 7.72
N TRP A 111 -18.97 -6.39 8.12
CA TRP A 111 -18.06 -7.55 8.00
C TRP A 111 -17.63 -7.85 6.55
N LEU A 112 -18.52 -7.62 5.55
CA LEU A 112 -18.19 -7.80 4.12
C LEU A 112 -17.13 -6.80 3.67
N THR A 113 -17.25 -5.55 4.13
CA THR A 113 -16.29 -4.49 3.85
C THR A 113 -14.93 -4.87 4.44
N LEU A 114 -14.89 -5.31 5.70
CA LEU A 114 -13.65 -5.78 6.31
C LEU A 114 -13.04 -6.98 5.60
N TRP A 115 -13.84 -7.96 5.17
CA TRP A 115 -13.33 -9.09 4.40
C TRP A 115 -12.64 -8.66 3.11
N ARG A 116 -13.29 -7.78 2.34
CA ARG A 116 -12.76 -7.25 1.09
C ARG A 116 -11.50 -6.43 1.32
N ASP A 117 -11.55 -5.52 2.28
CA ASP A 117 -10.46 -4.61 2.59
C ASP A 117 -9.25 -5.39 3.14
N TYR A 118 -9.48 -6.37 4.01
CA TYR A 118 -8.42 -7.25 4.54
C TYR A 118 -7.69 -8.03 3.43
N ARG A 119 -8.44 -8.59 2.47
CA ARG A 119 -7.85 -9.29 1.33
C ARG A 119 -6.97 -8.38 0.48
N LYS A 120 -7.43 -7.15 0.21
CA LYS A 120 -6.65 -6.15 -0.55
C LYS A 120 -5.40 -5.71 0.22
N TRP A 121 -5.56 -5.44 1.50
CA TRP A 121 -4.48 -5.04 2.40
C TRP A 121 -3.39 -6.10 2.49
N LEU A 122 -3.74 -7.39 2.64
CA LEU A 122 -2.77 -8.49 2.61
C LEU A 122 -2.05 -8.60 1.26
N ALA A 123 -2.78 -8.51 0.14
CA ALA A 123 -2.20 -8.57 -1.20
C ALA A 123 -1.23 -7.39 -1.46
N ALA A 124 -1.47 -6.25 -0.83
CA ALA A 124 -0.62 -5.06 -0.90
C ALA A 124 0.48 -5.03 0.18
N GLY A 125 0.80 -6.15 0.83
CA GLY A 125 1.86 -6.19 1.85
C GLY A 125 1.53 -5.38 3.11
N ARG A 126 0.25 -5.32 3.48
CA ARG A 126 -0.29 -4.53 4.61
C ARG A 126 -0.19 -3.02 4.41
N ASP A 127 -0.25 -2.57 3.16
CA ASP A 127 -0.35 -1.16 2.83
C ASP A 127 -1.80 -0.66 2.89
N VAL A 128 -2.08 0.28 3.81
CA VAL A 128 -3.41 0.88 3.99
C VAL A 128 -3.86 1.68 2.76
N ARG A 129 -2.95 2.08 1.87
CA ARG A 129 -3.30 2.74 0.61
C ARG A 129 -4.14 1.89 -0.33
N ALA A 130 -4.10 0.56 -0.16
CA ALA A 130 -4.83 -0.36 -1.02
C ALA A 130 -6.34 -0.44 -0.74
N ILE A 131 -6.81 0.19 0.35
CA ILE A 131 -8.21 0.09 0.82
C ILE A 131 -8.94 1.43 0.88
N ILE A 132 -8.26 2.52 0.52
CA ILE A 132 -8.81 3.89 0.41
C ILE A 132 -9.00 4.29 -1.04
#